data_AF-A0A966NYD1-F1
#
_entry.id   AF-A0A966NYD1-F1
#
_cell.length_a   1.000
_cell.length_b   1.000
_cell.length_c   1.000
_cell.angle_alpha   90.00
_cell.angle_beta   90.00
_cell.angle_gamma   90.00
#
_symmetry.space_group_name_H-M   'P 1'
#
loop_
_entity.id
_entity.type
_entity.pdbx_description
1 polymer ?
#
loop_
_entity_poly.entity_id
_entity_poly.type
_entity_poly.pdbx_seq_one_letter_code
_entity_poly.pdbx_strand_id
1 'polypeptide(L)'
;TKTAVAVLEIPCMRPVDSKGGPVPALKERGDDLRTKHLNELIKNVVDEYPSQVYFVEGPTEWCNSAKISSSLSYRWDGVHVYKPGAKLILETIADDLLAIPVRSRK
;
A
#
# COMPACT_ATOMS: atom_id res chain seq x y z
N THR A 1 8.65 21.02 -15.78
CA THR A 1 9.06 19.77 -15.12
C THR A 1 8.02 18.72 -15.41
N LYS A 2 8.36 17.49 -15.81
CA LYS A 2 7.39 16.39 -15.80
C LYS A 2 7.94 15.28 -14.91
N THR A 3 7.77 15.46 -13.61
CA THR A 3 8.07 14.44 -12.59
C THR A 3 7.10 13.27 -12.77
N ALA A 4 7.58 12.04 -12.65
CA ALA A 4 6.72 10.86 -12.53
C ALA A 4 6.43 10.60 -11.05
N VAL A 5 5.18 10.28 -10.73
CA VAL A 5 4.73 9.96 -9.37
C VAL A 5 4.13 8.56 -9.38
N ALA A 6 4.71 7.66 -8.59
CA ALA A 6 4.10 6.37 -8.30
C ALA A 6 3.35 6.45 -6.97
N VAL A 7 2.09 6.03 -6.97
CA VAL A 7 1.27 5.91 -5.76
C VAL A 7 1.02 4.44 -5.51
N LEU A 8 1.57 3.93 -4.41
CA LEU A 8 1.32 2.58 -3.95
C LEU A 8 -0.11 2.46 -3.42
N GLU A 9 -0.78 1.38 -3.78
CA GLU A 9 -2.07 0.97 -3.22
C GLU A 9 -2.10 1.07 -1.69
N ILE A 10 -3.19 1.61 -1.16
CA ILE A 10 -3.49 1.54 0.28
C ILE A 10 -3.93 0.11 0.58
N PRO A 11 -3.17 -0.65 1.39
CA PRO A 11 -3.46 -2.06 1.58
C PRO A 11 -4.62 -2.26 2.57
N CYS A 12 -5.31 -3.40 2.47
CA CYS A 12 -6.16 -3.85 3.58
C CYS A 12 -5.34 -3.94 4.87
N MET A 13 -5.92 -3.51 6.00
CA MET A 13 -5.27 -3.53 7.31
C MET A 13 -6.09 -4.33 8.30
N ARG A 14 -5.43 -4.85 9.34
CA ARG A 14 -6.09 -5.59 10.43
C ARG A 14 -5.63 -5.01 11.76
N PRO A 15 -5.99 -3.74 12.06
CA PRO A 15 -5.45 -3.02 13.21
C PRO A 15 -5.79 -3.77 14.51
N VAL A 16 -4.79 -3.96 15.36
CA VAL A 16 -4.94 -4.58 16.68
C VAL A 16 -4.20 -3.76 17.73
N ASP A 17 -4.68 -3.82 18.98
CA ASP A 17 -3.96 -3.20 20.09
C ASP A 17 -2.63 -3.93 20.29
N SER A 18 -1.52 -3.20 20.24
CA SER A 18 -0.18 -3.74 20.46
C SER A 18 0.38 -3.24 21.78
N LYS A 19 1.02 -4.15 22.54
CA LYS A 19 1.67 -3.78 23.80
C LYS A 19 2.83 -2.81 23.51
N GLY A 20 2.75 -1.60 24.05
CA GLY A 20 3.73 -0.54 23.81
C GLY A 20 3.40 0.37 22.62
N GLY A 21 2.26 0.19 21.96
CA GLY A 21 1.73 1.15 20.99
C GLY A 21 1.37 2.48 21.68
N PRO A 22 1.73 3.64 21.10
CA PRO A 22 1.44 4.95 21.71
C PRO A 22 -0.05 5.32 21.62
N VAL A 23 -0.81 4.64 20.76
CA VAL A 23 -2.23 4.89 20.50
C VAL A 23 -2.99 3.56 20.38
N PRO A 24 -4.26 3.50 20.83
CA PRO A 24 -5.13 2.35 20.58
C PRO A 24 -5.34 2.09 19.08
N ALA A 25 -5.72 0.87 18.74
CA ALA A 25 -6.04 0.49 17.37
C ALA A 25 -7.22 1.31 16.82
N LEU A 26 -6.98 2.01 15.72
CA LEU A 26 -8.04 2.67 14.95
C LEU A 26 -8.74 1.62 14.07
N LYS A 27 -9.82 1.03 14.59
CA LYS A 27 -10.56 -0.06 13.96
C LYS A 27 -11.06 0.29 12.56
N GLU A 28 -11.32 1.57 12.31
CA GLU A 28 -11.77 2.10 11.02
C GLU A 28 -10.75 1.86 9.90
N ARG A 29 -9.47 1.66 10.22
CA ARG A 29 -8.44 1.28 9.23
C ARG A 29 -8.64 -0.15 8.72
N GLY A 30 -9.36 -0.99 9.47
CA GLY A 30 -9.71 -2.35 9.06
C GLY A 30 -10.95 -2.45 8.19
N ASP A 31 -11.56 -1.32 7.82
CA ASP A 31 -12.69 -1.28 6.90
C ASP A 31 -12.19 -1.38 5.45
N ASP A 32 -12.34 -2.58 4.88
CA ASP A 32 -11.90 -2.87 3.51
C ASP A 32 -12.71 -2.09 2.46
N LEU A 33 -13.96 -1.70 2.75
CA LEU A 33 -14.76 -0.87 1.84
C LEU A 33 -14.25 0.57 1.80
N ARG A 34 -13.87 1.14 2.95
CA ARG A 34 -13.20 2.45 3.00
C ARG A 34 -11.86 2.40 2.27
N THR A 35 -11.07 1.36 2.51
CA THR A 35 -9.78 1.18 1.83
C THR A 35 -9.96 1.10 0.31
N LYS A 36 -10.93 0.30 -0.15
CA LYS A 36 -11.30 0.21 -1.57
C LYS A 36 -11.67 1.58 -2.14
N HIS A 37 -12.54 2.32 -1.47
CA HIS A 37 -12.96 3.65 -1.91
C HIS A 37 -11.78 4.63 -2.05
N LEU A 38 -10.85 4.63 -1.09
CA LEU A 38 -9.65 5.47 -1.18
C LEU A 38 -8.76 5.10 -2.37
N ASN A 39 -8.60 3.81 -2.66
CA ASN A 39 -7.87 3.37 -3.85
C ASN A 39 -8.58 3.76 -5.15
N GLU A 40 -9.91 3.71 -5.21
CA GLU A 40 -10.69 4.22 -6.35
C GLU A 40 -10.45 5.72 -6.56
N LEU A 41 -10.42 6.53 -5.49
CA LEU A 41 -10.09 7.96 -5.58
C LEU A 41 -8.68 8.19 -6.15
N ILE A 42 -7.69 7.40 -5.74
CA ILE A 42 -6.33 7.49 -6.29
C ILE A 42 -6.31 7.09 -7.78
N LYS A 43 -7.03 6.03 -8.15
CA LYS A 43 -7.12 5.58 -9.56
C LYS A 43 -7.76 6.66 -10.44
N ASN A 44 -8.76 7.39 -9.96
CA ASN A 44 -9.33 8.54 -10.67
C ASN A 44 -8.29 9.64 -10.97
N VAL A 45 -7.32 9.87 -10.06
CA VAL A 45 -6.22 10.82 -10.30
C VAL A 45 -5.28 10.31 -11.38
N VAL A 46 -5.02 9.00 -11.42
CA VAL A 46 -4.23 8.39 -12.49
C VAL A 46 -4.92 8.57 -13.85
N ASP A 47 -6.24 8.44 -13.91
CA ASP A 47 -7.02 8.69 -15.13
C ASP A 47 -6.94 10.14 -15.61
N GLU A 48 -6.85 11.11 -14.69
CA GLU A 48 -6.65 12.54 -15.01
C GLU A 48 -5.22 12.84 -15.49
N TYR A 49 -4.22 12.09 -14.98
CA TYR A 49 -2.80 12.32 -15.26
C TYR A 49 -2.06 11.05 -15.77
N PRO A 50 -2.52 10.40 -16.86
CA PRO A 50 -2.10 9.03 -17.23
C PRO A 50 -0.65 8.91 -17.70
N SER A 51 0.02 10.05 -17.94
CA SER A 51 1.44 10.09 -18.31
C SER A 51 2.32 10.64 -17.20
N GLN A 52 1.81 10.89 -16.00
CA GLN A 52 2.56 11.51 -14.91
C GLN A 52 2.37 10.77 -13.59
N VAL A 53 1.17 10.27 -13.33
CA VAL A 53 0.83 9.55 -12.10
C VAL A 53 0.56 8.09 -12.45
N TYR A 54 1.11 7.18 -11.67
CA TYR A 54 1.02 5.74 -11.86
C TYR A 54 0.48 5.11 -10.58
N PHE A 55 -0.54 4.26 -10.70
CA PHE A 55 -0.97 3.40 -9.60
C PHE A 55 -0.11 2.15 -9.60
N VAL A 56 0.41 1.76 -8.43
CA VAL A 56 1.18 0.53 -8.27
C VAL A 56 0.43 -0.38 -7.32
N GLU A 57 0.04 -1.56 -7.81
CA GLU A 57 -0.72 -2.52 -7.01
C GLU A 57 0.16 -3.11 -5.92
N GLY A 58 -0.40 -3.22 -4.71
CA GLY A 58 0.29 -3.79 -3.56
C GLY A 58 0.13 -5.31 -3.49
N PRO A 59 0.73 -5.94 -2.47
CA PRO A 59 0.54 -7.38 -2.22
C PRO A 59 -0.92 -7.72 -1.95
N THR A 60 -1.52 -8.55 -2.81
CA THR A 60 -2.91 -9.02 -2.66
C THR A 60 -3.13 -9.82 -1.37
N GLU A 61 -2.05 -10.37 -0.80
CA GLU A 61 -2.03 -11.13 0.44
C GLU A 61 -2.52 -10.31 1.64
N TRP A 62 -2.42 -8.98 1.58
CA TRP A 62 -2.96 -8.12 2.62
C TRP A 62 -4.47 -8.23 2.78
N CYS A 63 -5.19 -8.52 1.69
CA CYS A 63 -6.64 -8.71 1.70
C CYS A 63 -7.02 -10.20 1.67
N ASN A 64 -6.28 -11.01 0.91
CA ASN A 64 -6.72 -12.33 0.49
C ASN A 64 -6.05 -13.50 1.24
N SER A 65 -4.99 -13.25 2.01
CA SER A 65 -4.30 -14.30 2.77
C SER A 65 -4.50 -14.13 4.26
N ALA A 66 -5.36 -14.94 4.88
CA ALA A 66 -5.59 -14.90 6.32
C ALA A 66 -4.28 -15.10 7.14
N LYS A 67 -3.35 -15.90 6.61
CA LYS A 67 -2.04 -16.17 7.23
C LYS A 67 -1.13 -14.93 7.24
N ILE A 68 -1.24 -14.05 6.25
CA ILE A 68 -0.37 -12.87 6.12
C ILE A 68 -1.06 -11.62 6.68
N SER A 69 -2.34 -11.41 6.34
CA SER A 69 -3.10 -10.21 6.71
C SER A 69 -3.24 -10.01 8.22
N SER A 70 -3.32 -11.10 8.99
CA SER A 70 -3.42 -11.07 10.45
C SER A 70 -2.09 -11.31 11.18
N SER A 71 -0.99 -11.52 10.45
CA SER A 71 0.28 -11.87 11.08
C SER A 71 1.04 -10.65 11.59
N LEU A 72 1.24 -10.62 12.91
CA LEU A 72 2.04 -9.58 13.56
C LEU A 72 3.54 -9.66 13.25
N SER A 73 4.00 -10.78 12.67
CA SER A 73 5.38 -10.88 12.16
C SER A 73 5.57 -10.08 10.86
N TYR A 74 4.48 -9.83 10.13
CA TYR A 74 4.49 -8.99 8.93
C TYR A 74 4.14 -7.53 9.26
N ARG A 75 3.17 -7.30 10.16
CA ARG A 75 2.76 -5.96 10.60
C ARG A 75 2.56 -5.88 12.10
N TRP A 76 3.40 -5.13 12.81
CA TRP A 76 3.47 -5.08 14.27
C TRP A 76 2.13 -4.98 14.99
N ASP A 77 1.31 -4.04 14.55
CA ASP A 77 0.00 -3.67 15.08
C ASP A 77 -1.10 -3.91 14.04
N GLY A 78 -0.81 -4.75 13.04
CA GLY A 78 -1.68 -4.97 11.88
C GLY A 78 -1.69 -3.83 10.84
N VAL A 79 -0.89 -2.78 11.05
CA VAL A 79 -0.72 -1.63 10.15
C VAL A 79 0.73 -1.44 9.72
N HIS A 80 1.65 -1.28 10.68
CA HIS A 80 3.04 -0.92 10.42
C HIS A 80 3.88 -2.15 10.07
N VAL A 81 4.48 -2.14 8.88
CA VAL A 81 5.25 -3.28 8.35
C VAL A 81 6.58 -3.50 9.09
N TYR A 82 6.89 -4.78 9.34
CA TYR A 82 8.22 -5.25 9.72
C TYR A 82 8.98 -5.77 8.50
N LYS A 83 10.24 -6.20 8.70
CA LYS A 83 11.11 -6.74 7.63
C LYS A 83 10.41 -7.72 6.67
N PRO A 84 9.62 -8.71 7.13
CA PRO A 84 8.91 -9.62 6.22
C PRO A 84 7.85 -8.91 5.37
N GLY A 85 7.09 -7.98 5.97
CA GLY A 85 6.09 -7.18 5.25
C GLY A 85 6.71 -6.19 4.27
N ALA A 86 7.83 -5.56 4.65
CA ALA A 86 8.58 -4.67 3.77
C ALA A 86 9.19 -5.42 2.58
N LYS A 87 9.74 -6.62 2.81
CA LYS A 87 10.20 -7.51 1.73
C LYS A 87 9.07 -7.86 0.77
N LEU A 88 7.92 -8.29 1.31
CA LEU A 88 6.74 -8.62 0.51
C LEU A 88 6.31 -7.44 -0.37
N ILE A 89 6.21 -6.23 0.20
CA ILE A 89 5.89 -5.02 -0.58
C ILE A 89 6.91 -4.81 -1.69
N LEU A 90 8.21 -4.80 -1.36
CA LEU A 90 9.26 -4.50 -2.32
C LEU A 90 9.27 -5.49 -3.48
N GLU A 91 9.14 -6.78 -3.20
CA GLU A 91 9.12 -7.83 -4.23
C GLU A 91 7.87 -7.75 -5.11
N THR A 92 6.71 -7.34 -4.56
CA THR A 92 5.50 -7.16 -5.36
C THR A 92 5.61 -5.96 -6.30
N ILE A 93 6.16 -4.84 -5.85
CA ILE A 93 6.07 -3.57 -6.59
C ILE A 93 7.27 -3.28 -7.49
N ALA A 94 8.37 -4.04 -7.36
CA ALA A 94 9.63 -3.72 -8.01
C ALA A 94 9.51 -3.62 -9.53
N ASP A 95 8.89 -4.60 -10.17
CA ASP A 95 8.79 -4.64 -11.64
C ASP A 95 7.91 -3.49 -12.17
N ASP A 96 6.79 -3.21 -11.51
CA ASP A 96 5.90 -2.10 -11.85
C ASP A 96 6.60 -0.74 -11.73
N LEU A 97 7.40 -0.55 -10.67
CA LEU A 97 8.20 0.68 -10.50
C LEU A 97 9.27 0.81 -11.59
N LEU A 98 9.95 -0.28 -11.95
CA LEU A 98 10.99 -0.30 -12.99
C LEU A 98 10.41 -0.07 -14.39
N ALA A 99 9.14 -0.37 -14.61
CA ALA A 99 8.44 -0.09 -15.86
C ALA A 99 8.10 1.41 -16.06
N ILE A 100 8.19 2.23 -15.01
CA ILE A 100 7.88 3.67 -15.11
C ILE A 100 8.99 4.41 -15.87
N PRO A 101 8.69 5.13 -16.97
CA PRO A 101 9.73 5.80 -17.76
C PRO A 101 10.46 6.91 -16.99
N VAL A 102 11.81 6.84 -16.99
CA VAL A 102 12.65 7.94 -16.50
C VAL A 102 12.63 9.09 -17.51
N ARG A 103 12.07 10.24 -17.10
CA ARG A 103 12.11 11.46 -17.91
C ARG A 103 13.37 12.24 -17.59
N SER A 104 14.32 12.26 -18.52
CA SER A 104 15.49 13.12 -18.38
C SER A 104 15.08 14.60 -18.42
N ARG A 105 15.68 15.42 -17.56
CA ARG A 105 15.64 16.87 -17.73
C ARG A 105 16.62 17.17 -18.87
N LYS A 106 16.11 17.57 -20.03
CA LYS A 106 16.94 18.28 -21.01
C LYS A 106 17.26 19.68 -20.47
#